data_AF-A0A6B3ASZ2-F1
#
_entry.id   AF-A0A6B3ASZ2-F1
#
_cell.length_a   1.000
_cell.length_b   1.000
_cell.length_c   1.000
_cell.angle_alpha   90.00
_cell.angle_beta   90.00
_cell.angle_gamma   90.00
#
_symmetry.space_group_name_H-M   'P 1'
#
loop_
_entity.id
_entity.type
_entity.pdbx_description
1 polymer ?
#
loop_
_entity_poly.entity_id
_entity_poly.type
_entity_poly.pdbx_seq_one_letter_code
_entity_poly.pdbx_strand_id
1 'polypeptide(L)'
;AAHARAVGTAAGELPRTPRPLPYRTLASVADITAGHEDQALRILNDLDPAHPLASLDEARPRYDRAEEWINTHVPADQRTIVRSEPDGELLKSLDEQARQSLRLLLDGLADHWSLDGLTHLVYGVPKVQAGFSADATPKELPPEIKTAQRSFFALLYHLLVGRDTGPRLPTLLLAVGQERVRALLGE
;
A
#
# COMPACT_ATOMS: atom_id res chain seq x y z
N ALA A 1 0.83 9.20 38.84
CA ALA A 1 1.96 8.35 39.27
C ALA A 1 2.29 7.25 38.25
N ALA A 2 1.34 6.37 37.87
CA ALA A 2 1.61 5.27 36.92
C ALA A 2 2.04 5.74 35.52
N HIS A 3 1.35 6.74 34.95
CA HIS A 3 1.71 7.31 33.65
C HIS A 3 3.14 7.86 33.61
N ALA A 4 3.53 8.68 34.60
CA ALA A 4 4.88 9.24 34.69
C ALA A 4 5.98 8.17 34.75
N ARG A 5 5.71 7.03 35.40
CA ARG A 5 6.63 5.88 35.45
C ARG A 5 6.67 5.07 34.15
N ALA A 6 5.63 5.18 33.32
CA ALA A 6 5.53 4.45 32.06
C ALA A 6 6.17 5.21 30.88
N VAL A 7 6.32 6.53 30.99
CA VAL A 7 6.85 7.40 29.91
C VAL A 7 8.26 7.90 30.18
N GLY A 8 8.92 7.45 31.25
CA GLY A 8 10.25 7.91 31.62
C GLY A 8 11.01 6.93 32.50
N THR A 9 12.32 7.05 32.48
CA THR A 9 13.26 6.33 33.34
C THR A 9 14.03 7.31 34.22
N ALA A 10 14.89 6.81 35.11
CA ALA A 10 15.80 7.67 35.87
C ALA A 10 16.74 8.51 34.97
N ALA A 11 16.94 8.11 33.71
CA ALA A 11 17.76 8.82 32.74
C ALA A 11 17.00 9.91 31.96
N GLY A 12 15.67 10.01 32.10
CA GLY A 12 14.83 11.00 31.39
C GLY A 12 13.57 10.41 30.76
N GLU A 13 12.81 11.25 30.05
CA GLU A 13 11.63 10.82 29.30
C GLU A 13 12.01 9.89 28.14
N LEU A 14 11.15 8.90 27.87
CA LEU A 14 11.32 8.04 26.71
C LEU A 14 11.07 8.83 25.42
N PRO A 15 11.82 8.57 24.34
CA PRO A 15 11.59 9.21 23.06
C PRO A 15 10.15 9.02 22.59
N ARG A 16 9.49 10.11 22.23
CA ARG A 16 8.14 10.12 21.67
C ARG A 16 8.22 10.39 20.18
N THR A 17 7.34 9.76 19.42
CA THR A 17 7.18 10.08 18.01
C THR A 17 6.34 11.35 17.87
N PRO A 18 6.88 12.45 17.29
CA PRO A 18 6.15 13.70 17.14
C PRO A 18 4.82 13.51 16.40
N ARG A 19 4.86 12.75 15.30
CA ARG A 19 3.70 12.42 14.48
C ARG A 19 3.55 10.90 14.31
N PRO A 20 2.76 10.24 15.18
CA PRO A 20 2.62 8.79 15.13
C PRO A 20 1.78 8.36 13.93
N LEU A 21 2.43 7.73 12.95
CA LEU A 21 1.76 7.05 11.84
C LEU A 21 1.44 5.57 12.19
N PRO A 22 0.46 4.95 11.52
CA PRO A 22 0.18 3.52 11.71
C PRO A 22 1.43 2.67 11.45
N TYR A 23 1.79 1.78 12.40
CA TYR A 23 3.03 1.01 12.32
C TYR A 23 3.08 0.11 11.09
N ARG A 24 1.94 -0.48 10.72
CA ARG A 24 1.81 -1.30 9.51
C ARG A 24 2.11 -0.51 8.23
N THR A 25 1.75 0.77 8.17
CA THR A 25 2.09 1.65 7.05
C THR A 25 3.58 1.89 7.00
N LEU A 26 4.19 2.24 8.14
CA LEU A 26 5.64 2.46 8.23
C LEU A 26 6.44 1.21 7.85
N ALA A 27 6.03 0.03 8.33
CA ALA A 27 6.67 -1.24 7.98
C ALA A 27 6.54 -1.57 6.49
N SER A 28 5.38 -1.31 5.89
CA SER A 28 5.19 -1.49 4.45
C SER A 28 6.04 -0.53 3.63
N VAL A 29 6.18 0.73 4.07
CA VAL A 29 7.05 1.69 3.38
C VAL A 29 8.50 1.26 3.51
N ALA A 30 8.96 0.92 4.72
CA ALA A 30 10.34 0.45 4.96
C ALA A 30 10.70 -0.81 4.16
N ASP A 31 9.76 -1.76 4.01
CA ASP A 31 9.96 -2.95 3.18
C ASP A 31 10.15 -2.59 1.70
N ILE A 32 9.32 -1.69 1.17
CA ILE A 32 9.37 -1.30 -0.24
C ILE A 32 10.58 -0.41 -0.54
N THR A 33 10.99 0.46 0.40
CA THR A 33 12.11 1.38 0.19
C THR A 33 13.45 0.78 0.55
N ALA A 34 13.50 -0.36 1.23
CA ALA A 34 14.72 -1.04 1.65
C ALA A 34 15.75 -0.11 2.33
N GLY A 35 15.27 0.86 3.12
CA GLY A 35 16.11 1.83 3.85
C GLY A 35 16.43 3.13 3.10
N HIS A 36 15.90 3.35 1.89
CA HIS A 36 16.04 4.63 1.19
C HIS A 36 15.13 5.70 1.82
N GLU A 37 15.70 6.51 2.72
CA GLU A 37 14.98 7.52 3.52
C GLU A 37 14.23 8.57 2.67
N ASP A 38 14.86 9.15 1.65
CA ASP A 38 14.21 10.15 0.78
C ASP A 38 12.97 9.57 0.08
N GLN A 39 13.08 8.32 -0.37
CA GLN A 39 11.96 7.61 -0.98
C GLN A 39 10.87 7.30 0.05
N ALA A 40 11.24 6.94 1.27
CA ALA A 40 10.28 6.71 2.35
C ALA A 40 9.53 8.00 2.69
N LEU A 41 10.23 9.14 2.81
CA LEU A 41 9.62 10.44 3.05
C LEU A 41 8.64 10.83 1.94
N ARG A 42 9.05 10.66 0.67
CA ARG A 42 8.19 10.91 -0.50
C ARG A 42 6.90 10.11 -0.41
N ILE A 43 6.99 8.80 -0.17
CA ILE A 43 5.83 7.91 -0.10
C ILE A 43 4.92 8.27 1.08
N LEU A 44 5.51 8.60 2.25
CA LEU A 44 4.74 9.02 3.43
C LEU A 44 4.01 10.35 3.19
N ASN A 45 4.58 11.25 2.40
CA ASN A 45 3.92 12.49 1.98
C ASN A 45 2.77 12.21 1.00
N ASP A 46 2.96 11.30 0.03
CA ASP A 46 1.90 10.89 -0.91
C ASP A 46 0.75 10.14 -0.20
N LEU A 47 1.01 9.51 0.94
CA LEU A 47 0.00 8.82 1.77
C LEU A 47 -0.97 9.79 2.47
N ASP A 48 -0.50 10.97 2.88
CA ASP A 48 -1.30 12.02 3.53
C ASP A 48 -0.92 13.42 2.99
N PRO A 49 -1.29 13.76 1.73
CA PRO A 49 -0.88 15.02 1.11
C PRO A 49 -1.43 16.26 1.80
N ALA A 50 -2.53 16.13 2.55
CA ALA A 50 -3.12 17.21 3.34
C ALA A 50 -2.24 17.60 4.53
N HIS A 51 -1.41 16.66 4.99
CA HIS A 51 -0.48 16.86 6.09
C HIS A 51 0.85 16.21 5.72
N PRO A 52 1.69 16.81 4.87
CA PRO A 52 2.99 16.25 4.57
C PRO A 52 3.90 16.26 5.82
N LEU A 53 4.84 15.32 5.89
CA LEU A 53 5.97 15.39 6.80
C LEU A 53 7.04 16.32 6.20
N ALA A 54 7.60 17.21 7.01
CA ALA A 54 8.76 18.00 6.64
C ALA A 54 10.04 17.14 6.64
N SER A 55 10.09 16.10 7.48
CA SER A 55 11.21 15.15 7.55
C SER A 55 10.78 13.80 8.16
N LEU A 56 11.59 12.75 7.97
CA LEU A 56 11.35 11.47 8.65
C LEU A 56 11.49 11.56 10.17
N ASP A 57 12.19 12.56 10.70
CA ASP A 57 12.36 12.73 12.15
C ASP A 57 11.01 12.92 12.87
N GLU A 58 10.00 13.44 12.19
CA GLU A 58 8.63 13.52 12.71
C GLU A 58 7.98 12.15 12.92
N ALA A 59 8.39 11.14 12.16
CA ALA A 59 7.95 9.75 12.30
C ALA A 59 8.90 8.91 13.17
N ARG A 60 10.06 9.44 13.58
CA ARG A 60 11.01 8.75 14.46
C ARG A 60 10.63 8.88 15.94
N PRO A 61 10.98 7.89 16.79
CA PRO A 61 11.72 6.66 16.48
C PRO A 61 10.85 5.52 15.90
N ARG A 62 9.55 5.74 15.67
CA ARG A 62 8.62 4.69 15.25
C ARG A 62 8.96 4.14 13.87
N TYR A 63 9.41 4.99 12.95
CA TYR A 63 9.93 4.56 11.65
C TYR A 63 11.15 3.64 11.81
N ASP A 64 12.15 4.03 12.60
CA ASP A 64 13.34 3.20 12.86
C ASP A 64 12.97 1.83 13.47
N ARG A 65 11.94 1.79 14.33
CA ARG A 65 11.43 0.52 14.88
C ARG A 65 10.70 -0.33 13.83
N ALA A 66 10.08 0.27 12.82
CA ALA A 66 9.44 -0.46 11.74
C ALA A 66 10.49 -1.02 10.76
N GLU A 67 11.47 -0.21 10.40
CA GLU A 67 12.59 -0.61 9.56
C GLU A 67 13.43 -1.72 10.20
N GLU A 68 13.77 -1.58 11.49
CA GLU A 68 14.47 -2.63 12.23
C GLU A 68 13.69 -3.95 12.22
N TRP A 69 12.37 -3.89 12.41
CA TRP A 69 11.52 -5.09 12.37
C TRP A 69 11.54 -5.75 10.99
N ILE A 70 11.45 -4.97 9.89
CA ILE A 70 11.60 -5.50 8.53
C ILE A 70 12.96 -6.17 8.36
N ASN A 71 14.04 -5.50 8.79
CA ASN A 71 15.40 -5.99 8.59
C ASN A 71 15.72 -7.26 9.36
N THR A 72 15.13 -7.43 10.55
CA THR A 72 15.47 -8.52 11.48
C THR A 72 14.45 -9.66 11.52
N HIS A 73 13.18 -9.39 11.20
CA HIS A 73 12.09 -10.37 11.34
C HIS A 73 11.43 -10.78 10.03
N VAL A 74 11.61 -10.03 8.94
CA VAL A 74 11.08 -10.41 7.62
C VAL A 74 12.19 -11.11 6.82
N PRO A 75 12.03 -12.41 6.50
CA PRO A 75 12.98 -13.14 5.67
C PRO A 75 13.23 -12.41 4.34
N ALA A 76 14.48 -12.42 3.87
CA ALA A 76 14.86 -11.68 2.65
C ALA A 76 14.06 -12.12 1.42
N ASP A 77 13.74 -13.41 1.34
CA ASP A 77 12.89 -14.01 0.31
C ASP A 77 11.40 -13.68 0.47
N GLN A 78 10.98 -13.00 1.54
CA GLN A 78 9.61 -12.49 1.75
C GLN A 78 9.48 -10.98 1.58
N ARG A 79 10.59 -10.26 1.39
CA ARG A 79 10.58 -8.81 1.16
C ARG A 79 9.91 -8.45 -0.15
N THR A 80 9.25 -7.29 -0.15
CA THR A 80 8.54 -6.80 -1.34
C THR A 80 9.54 -6.29 -2.37
N ILE A 81 9.53 -6.89 -3.58
CA ILE A 81 10.32 -6.42 -4.72
C ILE A 81 9.34 -6.02 -5.82
N VAL A 82 9.26 -4.72 -6.09
CA VAL A 82 8.48 -4.19 -7.21
C VAL A 82 9.19 -4.52 -8.52
N ARG A 83 8.45 -5.02 -9.51
CA ARG A 83 8.98 -5.29 -10.84
C ARG A 83 9.58 -4.03 -11.47
N SER A 84 10.65 -4.21 -12.21
CA SER A 84 11.26 -3.16 -13.03
C SER A 84 10.54 -2.97 -14.35
N GLU A 85 9.94 -4.03 -14.88
CA GLU A 85 9.29 -4.07 -16.19
C GLU A 85 7.91 -4.73 -16.10
N PRO A 86 6.98 -4.39 -17.00
CA PRO A 86 5.66 -5.00 -17.05
C PRO A 86 5.76 -6.51 -17.32
N ASP A 87 4.88 -7.30 -16.72
CA ASP A 87 4.76 -8.73 -17.06
C ASP A 87 3.98 -8.89 -18.38
N GLY A 88 4.67 -8.69 -19.49
CA GLY A 88 4.06 -8.70 -20.83
C GLY A 88 3.42 -10.03 -21.22
N GLU A 89 3.90 -11.16 -20.70
CA GLU A 89 3.29 -12.47 -20.94
C GLU A 89 1.97 -12.60 -20.18
N LEU A 90 1.97 -12.27 -18.88
CA LEU A 90 0.76 -12.28 -18.07
C LEU A 90 -0.29 -11.31 -18.63
N LEU A 91 0.09 -10.07 -18.94
CA LEU A 91 -0.81 -9.05 -19.52
C LEU A 91 -1.49 -9.53 -20.83
N LYS A 92 -0.74 -10.21 -21.72
CA LYS A 92 -1.30 -10.76 -22.97
C LYS A 92 -2.24 -11.94 -22.73
N SER A 93 -2.00 -12.71 -21.67
CA SER A 93 -2.80 -13.89 -21.33
C SER A 93 -4.14 -13.56 -20.63
N LEU A 94 -4.31 -12.33 -20.15
CA LEU A 94 -5.51 -11.91 -19.41
C LEU A 94 -6.77 -12.10 -20.26
N ASP A 95 -7.84 -12.60 -19.63
CA ASP A 95 -9.17 -12.62 -20.20
C ASP A 95 -9.80 -11.20 -20.19
N GLU A 96 -10.98 -11.05 -20.80
CA GLU A 96 -11.61 -9.74 -20.89
C GLU A 96 -12.02 -9.19 -19.51
N GLN A 97 -12.37 -10.06 -18.57
CA GLN A 97 -12.73 -9.64 -17.22
C GLN A 97 -11.52 -9.05 -16.50
N ALA A 98 -10.37 -9.73 -16.52
CA ALA A 98 -9.13 -9.23 -15.93
C ALA A 98 -8.70 -7.91 -16.59
N ARG A 99 -8.72 -7.82 -17.93
CA ARG A 99 -8.39 -6.56 -18.64
C ARG A 99 -9.32 -5.41 -18.27
N GLN A 100 -10.62 -5.66 -18.19
CA GLN A 100 -11.59 -4.64 -17.79
C GLN A 100 -11.33 -4.17 -16.35
N SER A 101 -10.98 -5.06 -15.42
CA SER A 101 -10.64 -4.67 -14.06
C SER A 101 -9.40 -3.78 -13.98
N LEU A 102 -8.38 -4.04 -14.83
CA LEU A 102 -7.21 -3.18 -14.92
C LEU A 102 -7.55 -1.81 -15.52
N ARG A 103 -8.39 -1.75 -16.57
CA ARG A 103 -8.87 -0.47 -17.13
C ARG A 103 -9.60 0.35 -16.07
N LEU A 104 -10.56 -0.24 -15.35
CA LEU A 104 -11.30 0.45 -14.29
C LEU A 104 -10.38 0.99 -13.18
N LEU A 105 -9.33 0.24 -12.82
CA LEU A 105 -8.32 0.71 -11.89
C LEU A 105 -7.57 1.92 -12.45
N LEU A 106 -7.00 1.79 -13.67
CA LEU A 106 -6.18 2.82 -14.32
C LEU A 106 -6.96 4.11 -14.56
N ASP A 107 -8.22 4.01 -14.98
CA ASP A 107 -9.11 5.16 -15.19
C ASP A 107 -9.35 5.91 -13.87
N GLY A 108 -9.48 5.20 -12.75
CA GLY A 108 -9.73 5.79 -11.43
C GLY A 108 -8.48 6.28 -10.68
N LEU A 109 -7.26 5.94 -11.12
CA LEU A 109 -6.05 6.23 -10.32
C LEU A 109 -5.88 7.72 -10.02
N ALA A 110 -6.11 8.59 -11.01
CA ALA A 110 -5.85 10.03 -10.85
C ALA A 110 -6.79 10.68 -9.84
N ASP A 111 -8.07 10.35 -9.89
CA ASP A 111 -9.09 10.94 -9.02
C ASP A 111 -9.02 10.41 -7.58
N HIS A 112 -8.39 9.25 -7.39
CA HIS A 112 -8.37 8.53 -6.12
C HIS A 112 -6.97 8.44 -5.48
N TRP A 113 -5.98 9.24 -5.91
CA TRP A 113 -4.57 9.11 -5.49
C TRP A 113 -4.27 9.57 -4.04
N SER A 114 -4.83 8.83 -3.08
CA SER A 114 -4.60 8.94 -1.63
C SER A 114 -4.80 7.57 -0.99
N LEU A 115 -4.42 7.38 0.28
CA LEU A 115 -4.59 6.09 0.95
C LEU A 115 -6.07 5.64 1.01
N ASP A 116 -6.97 6.57 1.34
CA ASP A 116 -8.41 6.29 1.44
C ASP A 116 -9.03 6.11 0.05
N GLY A 117 -8.72 7.02 -0.87
CA GLY A 117 -9.18 6.96 -2.26
C GLY A 117 -8.79 5.65 -2.95
N LEU A 118 -7.52 5.23 -2.84
CA LEU A 118 -7.06 3.96 -3.41
C LEU A 118 -7.63 2.76 -2.68
N THR A 119 -7.89 2.86 -1.36
CA THR A 119 -8.61 1.81 -0.63
C THR A 119 -10.03 1.66 -1.19
N HIS A 120 -10.73 2.77 -1.42
CA HIS A 120 -12.06 2.74 -2.04
C HIS A 120 -12.01 2.16 -3.46
N LEU A 121 -11.09 2.64 -4.30
CA LEU A 121 -10.95 2.24 -5.69
C LEU A 121 -10.68 0.73 -5.84
N VAL A 122 -9.65 0.19 -5.17
CA VAL A 122 -9.28 -1.22 -5.37
C VAL A 122 -10.37 -2.19 -4.90
N TYR A 123 -11.11 -1.84 -3.85
CA TYR A 123 -12.25 -2.63 -3.39
C TYR A 123 -13.51 -2.39 -4.23
N GLY A 124 -13.63 -1.23 -4.87
CA GLY A 124 -14.73 -0.82 -5.73
C GLY A 124 -14.68 -1.44 -7.12
N VAL A 125 -13.50 -1.61 -7.72
CA VAL A 125 -13.33 -2.15 -9.09
C VAL A 125 -14.11 -3.46 -9.31
N PRO A 126 -13.99 -4.50 -8.46
CA PRO A 126 -14.75 -5.73 -8.64
C PRO A 126 -16.27 -5.57 -8.46
N LYS A 127 -16.71 -4.57 -7.68
CA LYS A 127 -18.14 -4.24 -7.51
C LYS A 127 -18.70 -3.62 -8.79
N VAL A 128 -18.00 -2.61 -9.31
CA VAL A 128 -18.36 -1.88 -10.53
C VAL A 128 -18.39 -2.81 -11.73
N GLN A 129 -17.37 -3.66 -11.86
CA GLN A 129 -17.33 -4.68 -12.92
C GLN A 129 -18.54 -5.62 -12.88
N ALA A 130 -19.06 -5.94 -11.69
CA ALA A 130 -20.25 -6.76 -11.49
C ALA A 130 -21.57 -5.96 -11.58
N GLY A 131 -21.53 -4.68 -11.95
CA GLY A 131 -22.71 -3.83 -12.13
C GLY A 131 -23.25 -3.17 -10.85
N PHE A 132 -22.50 -3.19 -9.75
CA PHE A 132 -22.86 -2.55 -8.50
C PHE A 132 -22.20 -1.18 -8.33
N SER A 133 -22.76 -0.35 -7.46
CA SER A 133 -22.07 0.87 -7.01
C SER A 133 -20.77 0.54 -6.29
N ALA A 134 -19.73 1.36 -6.47
CA ALA A 134 -18.50 1.26 -5.67
C ALA A 134 -18.78 1.41 -4.16
N ASP A 135 -19.81 2.18 -3.81
CA ASP A 135 -20.26 2.43 -2.43
C ASP A 135 -21.17 1.33 -1.88
N ALA A 136 -21.52 0.32 -2.68
CA ALA A 136 -22.37 -0.77 -2.23
C ALA A 136 -21.79 -1.46 -1.00
N THR A 137 -22.65 -1.64 -0.01
CA THR A 137 -22.32 -2.26 1.28
C THR A 137 -22.35 -3.78 1.18
N PRO A 138 -21.75 -4.51 2.14
CA PRO A 138 -21.79 -5.98 2.14
C PRO A 138 -23.19 -6.60 2.15
N LYS A 139 -24.24 -5.84 2.51
CA LYS A 139 -25.63 -6.31 2.49
C LYS A 139 -26.26 -6.28 1.09
N GLU A 140 -25.72 -5.43 0.21
CA GLU A 140 -26.20 -5.24 -1.18
C GLU A 140 -25.41 -6.10 -2.17
N LEU A 141 -24.28 -6.66 -1.73
CA LEU A 141 -23.35 -7.39 -2.57
C LEU A 141 -23.50 -8.90 -2.39
N PRO A 142 -23.53 -9.67 -3.49
CA PRO A 142 -23.52 -11.11 -3.42
C PRO A 142 -22.13 -11.63 -2.97
N PRO A 143 -22.03 -12.82 -2.36
CA PRO A 143 -20.77 -13.33 -1.77
C PRO A 143 -19.60 -13.43 -2.76
N GLU A 144 -19.89 -13.64 -4.04
CA GLU A 144 -18.95 -13.80 -5.15
C GLU A 144 -18.05 -12.56 -5.32
N ILE A 145 -18.53 -11.37 -4.91
CA ILE A 145 -17.74 -10.13 -4.97
C ILE A 145 -16.48 -10.22 -4.10
N LYS A 146 -16.53 -10.89 -2.95
CA LYS A 146 -15.34 -11.11 -2.12
C LYS A 146 -14.33 -12.01 -2.81
N THR A 147 -14.79 -12.97 -3.60
CA THR A 147 -13.91 -13.82 -4.40
C THR A 147 -13.31 -13.02 -5.55
N ALA A 148 -14.11 -12.22 -6.26
CA ALA A 148 -13.63 -11.32 -7.30
C ALA A 148 -12.59 -10.32 -6.78
N GLN A 149 -12.79 -9.73 -5.59
CA GLN A 149 -11.81 -8.88 -4.91
C GLN A 149 -10.49 -9.61 -4.65
N ARG A 150 -10.53 -10.84 -4.13
CA ARG A 150 -9.31 -11.63 -3.89
C ARG A 150 -8.58 -11.96 -5.19
N SER A 151 -9.30 -12.36 -6.24
CA SER A 151 -8.71 -12.65 -7.55
C SER A 151 -8.08 -11.40 -8.17
N PHE A 152 -8.76 -10.26 -8.07
CA PHE A 152 -8.22 -8.98 -8.54
C PHE A 152 -6.96 -8.57 -7.76
N PHE A 153 -6.95 -8.76 -6.44
CA PHE A 153 -5.79 -8.44 -5.63
C PHE A 153 -4.59 -9.35 -5.94
N ALA A 154 -4.84 -10.65 -6.11
CA ALA A 154 -3.81 -11.59 -6.55
C ALA A 154 -3.22 -11.20 -7.91
N LEU A 155 -4.07 -10.82 -8.87
CA LEU A 155 -3.61 -10.32 -10.17
C LEU A 155 -2.67 -9.10 -10.03
N LEU A 156 -3.05 -8.13 -9.19
CA LEU A 156 -2.20 -6.96 -8.93
C LEU A 156 -0.87 -7.33 -8.27
N TYR A 157 -0.86 -8.28 -7.33
CA TYR A 157 0.39 -8.74 -6.73
C TYR A 157 1.29 -9.45 -7.76
N HIS A 158 0.75 -10.27 -8.66
CA HIS A 158 1.55 -10.89 -9.71
C HIS A 158 2.15 -9.86 -10.67
N LEU A 159 1.34 -8.89 -11.10
CA LEU A 159 1.74 -7.85 -12.04
C LEU A 159 2.72 -6.83 -11.44
N LEU A 160 2.61 -6.52 -10.14
CA LEU A 160 3.45 -5.49 -9.51
C LEU A 160 4.67 -6.07 -8.79
N VAL A 161 4.55 -7.24 -8.16
CA VAL A 161 5.60 -7.82 -7.30
C VAL A 161 5.92 -9.28 -7.59
N GLY A 162 5.25 -9.91 -8.56
CA GLY A 162 5.55 -11.27 -9.00
C GLY A 162 5.20 -12.37 -7.97
N ARG A 163 4.22 -12.12 -7.09
CA ARG A 163 3.84 -13.04 -6.00
C ARG A 163 2.32 -13.16 -5.86
N ASP A 164 1.86 -14.22 -5.20
CA ASP A 164 0.44 -14.45 -4.90
C ASP A 164 -0.11 -13.45 -3.86
N THR A 165 0.76 -12.97 -2.98
CA THR A 165 0.42 -12.07 -1.88
C THR A 165 1.50 -11.02 -1.69
N GLY A 166 1.15 -9.92 -1.03
CA GLY A 166 2.06 -8.82 -0.77
C GLY A 166 1.55 -7.88 0.32
N PRO A 167 2.19 -6.71 0.48
CA PRO A 167 1.77 -5.68 1.42
C PRO A 167 0.42 -5.09 1.03
N ARG A 168 -0.15 -4.22 1.87
CA ARG A 168 -1.46 -3.61 1.60
C ARG A 168 -1.45 -2.88 0.25
N LEU A 169 -2.31 -3.32 -0.70
CA LEU A 169 -2.35 -2.80 -2.07
C LEU A 169 -2.38 -1.27 -2.19
N PRO A 170 -3.27 -0.54 -1.50
CA PRO A 170 -3.25 0.93 -1.54
C PRO A 170 -1.88 1.55 -1.19
N THR A 171 -1.19 0.98 -0.20
CA THR A 171 0.15 1.43 0.19
C THR A 171 1.20 1.05 -0.86
N LEU A 172 1.09 -0.15 -1.44
CA LEU A 172 1.96 -0.58 -2.54
C LEU A 172 1.83 0.35 -3.75
N LEU A 173 0.60 0.67 -4.18
CA LEU A 173 0.36 1.55 -5.33
C LEU A 173 0.99 2.94 -5.13
N LEU A 174 0.80 3.55 -3.95
CA LEU A 174 1.42 4.83 -3.61
C LEU A 174 2.95 4.74 -3.59
N ALA A 175 3.47 3.65 -3.04
CA ALA A 175 4.90 3.44 -2.95
C ALA A 175 5.56 3.31 -4.33
N VAL A 176 4.92 2.58 -5.24
CA VAL A 176 5.35 2.40 -6.64
C VAL A 176 5.27 3.74 -7.39
N GLY A 177 4.26 4.55 -7.11
CA GLY A 177 4.00 5.81 -7.80
C GLY A 177 3.11 5.62 -9.03
N GLN A 178 2.29 6.62 -9.33
CA GLN A 178 1.20 6.51 -10.30
C GLN A 178 1.68 6.14 -11.71
N GLU A 179 2.63 6.90 -12.24
CA GLU A 179 3.19 6.67 -13.58
C GLU A 179 3.79 5.26 -13.72
N ARG A 180 4.49 4.80 -12.68
CA ARG A 180 5.10 3.47 -12.70
C ARG A 180 4.06 2.37 -12.58
N VAL A 181 2.98 2.57 -11.82
CA VAL A 181 1.84 1.65 -11.80
C VAL A 181 1.23 1.54 -13.20
N ARG A 182 0.97 2.66 -13.88
CA ARG A 182 0.43 2.67 -15.25
C ARG A 182 1.32 1.86 -16.20
N ALA A 183 2.61 2.18 -16.22
CA ALA A 183 3.60 1.48 -17.03
C ALA A 183 3.60 -0.04 -16.76
N LEU A 184 3.68 -0.46 -15.49
CA LEU A 184 3.70 -1.88 -15.11
C LEU A 184 2.42 -2.64 -15.46
N LEU A 185 1.28 -1.94 -15.55
CA LEU A 185 -0.02 -2.51 -15.90
C LEU A 185 -0.33 -2.44 -17.41
N GLY A 186 0.61 -1.97 -18.23
CA GLY A 186 0.53 -2.03 -19.69
C GLY A 186 -0.09 -0.81 -20.37
N GLU A 187 -0.10 0.34 -19.70
CA GLU A 187 -0.38 1.66 -20.28
C GLU A 187 0.92 2.39 -20.60
#